data_AF-A0A2A2I6S0-F1
#
_entry.id   AF-A0A2A2I6S0-F1
#
_cell.length_a   1.000
_cell.length_b   1.000
_cell.length_c   1.000
_cell.angle_alpha   90.00
_cell.angle_beta   90.00
_cell.angle_gamma   90.00
#
_symmetry.space_group_name_H-M   'P 1'
#
loop_
_entity.id
_entity.type
_entity.pdbx_description
1 polymer ?
#
loop_
_entity_poly.entity_id
_entity_poly.type
_entity_poly.pdbx_seq_one_letter_code
_entity_poly.pdbx_strand_id
1 'polypeptide(L)'
;MSESVYRAILVVAAVFFTGFFAAVVVPPLIENPDVFGAFAAGFVNPFASGYSIDILVCWAILAAWVVYEARQYSIRKGWVCLLLGIVPGVAVGFALYLLLREQQMREIRREG
;
A
#
# COMPACT_ATOMS: atom_id res chain seq x y z
N MET A 1 -17.14 -1.18 -15.39
CA MET A 1 -17.34 -1.13 -13.93
C MET A 1 -17.68 0.30 -13.54
N SER A 2 -18.63 0.52 -12.62
CA SER A 2 -18.94 1.88 -12.13
C SER A 2 -17.88 2.36 -11.12
N GLU A 3 -17.75 3.67 -10.96
CA GLU A 3 -16.84 4.28 -9.98
C GLU A 3 -17.09 3.77 -8.55
N SER A 4 -18.36 3.64 -8.15
CA SER A 4 -18.69 3.15 -6.81
C SER A 4 -18.20 1.72 -6.58
N VAL A 5 -18.28 0.86 -7.59
CA VAL A 5 -17.78 -0.52 -7.50
C VAL A 5 -16.25 -0.54 -7.44
N TYR A 6 -15.58 0.27 -8.26
CA TYR A 6 -14.12 0.44 -8.19
C TYR A 6 -13.65 0.83 -6.78
N ARG A 7 -14.24 1.90 -6.23
CA ARG A 7 -13.92 2.39 -4.88
C ARG A 7 -14.22 1.35 -3.81
N ALA A 8 -15.36 0.67 -3.91
CA ALA A 8 -15.73 -0.38 -2.97
C ALA A 8 -14.70 -1.52 -2.97
N ILE A 9 -14.22 -1.96 -4.13
CA ILE A 9 -13.19 -2.99 -4.23
C ILE A 9 -11.90 -2.53 -3.53
N LEU A 10 -11.45 -1.29 -3.77
CA LEU A 10 -10.25 -0.76 -3.13
C LEU A 10 -10.38 -0.69 -1.61
N VAL A 11 -11.51 -0.18 -1.11
CA VAL A 11 -11.77 -0.08 0.33
C VAL A 11 -11.86 -1.47 0.97
N VAL A 12 -12.60 -2.40 0.35
CA VAL A 12 -12.73 -3.77 0.86
C VAL A 12 -11.37 -4.46 0.89
N ALA A 13 -10.56 -4.34 -0.16
CA ALA A 13 -9.21 -4.91 -0.20
C ALA A 13 -8.32 -4.33 0.90
N ALA A 14 -8.36 -3.00 1.10
CA ALA A 14 -7.57 -2.33 2.13
C ALA A 14 -7.99 -2.75 3.55
N VAL A 15 -9.30 -2.79 3.82
CA VAL A 15 -9.84 -3.21 5.12
C VAL A 15 -9.54 -4.69 5.38
N PHE A 16 -9.75 -5.55 4.39
CA PHE A 16 -9.45 -6.98 4.48
C PHE A 16 -7.97 -7.21 4.81
N PHE A 17 -7.06 -6.61 4.06
CA PHE A 17 -5.63 -6.82 4.28
C PHE A 17 -5.15 -6.23 5.61
N THR A 18 -5.68 -5.07 6.02
CA THR A 18 -5.39 -4.48 7.33
C THR A 18 -5.87 -5.40 8.46
N GLY A 19 -7.08 -5.96 8.34
CA GLY A 19 -7.62 -6.91 9.31
C GLY A 19 -6.80 -8.20 9.38
N PHE A 20 -6.39 -8.74 8.22
CA PHE A 20 -5.49 -9.89 8.15
C PHE A 20 -4.14 -9.60 8.82
N PHE A 21 -3.51 -8.46 8.51
CA PHE A 21 -2.26 -8.03 9.12
C PHE A 21 -2.39 -7.92 10.65
N ALA A 22 -3.45 -7.28 11.13
CA ALA A 22 -3.72 -7.14 12.56
C ALA A 22 -4.00 -8.46 13.27
N ALA A 23 -4.62 -9.43 12.60
CA ALA A 23 -4.94 -10.73 13.19
C ALA A 23 -3.78 -11.73 13.14
N VAL A 24 -2.90 -11.64 12.13
CA VAL A 24 -1.88 -12.67 11.86
C VAL A 24 -0.47 -12.19 12.14
N VAL A 25 -0.15 -10.93 11.83
CA VAL A 25 1.21 -10.39 11.95
C VAL A 25 1.43 -9.71 13.30
N VAL A 26 0.43 -8.98 13.80
CA VAL A 26 0.56 -8.21 15.06
C VAL A 26 0.72 -9.09 16.31
N PRO A 27 -0.04 -10.19 16.51
CA PRO A 27 0.11 -11.01 17.72
C PRO A 27 1.54 -11.55 17.94
N PRO A 28 2.20 -12.22 16.96
CA PRO A 28 3.56 -12.70 17.18
C PRO A 28 4.57 -11.56 17.35
N LEU A 29 4.32 -10.38 16.77
CA LEU A 29 5.18 -9.20 16.95
C LEU A 29 5.05 -8.56 18.33
N ILE A 30 3.87 -8.67 18.98
CA ILE A 30 3.68 -8.25 20.37
C ILE A 30 4.38 -9.24 21.32
N GLU A 31 4.28 -10.54 21.05
CA GLU A 31 4.91 -11.58 21.86
C GLU A 31 6.45 -11.53 21.78
N ASN A 32 6.99 -11.34 20.58
CA ASN A 32 8.42 -11.16 20.34
C ASN A 32 8.64 -9.98 19.39
N PRO A 33 9.02 -8.79 19.91
CA PRO A 33 9.16 -7.57 19.11
C PRO A 33 10.45 -7.54 18.27
N ASP A 34 10.78 -8.66 17.63
CA ASP A 34 11.90 -8.79 16.70
C ASP A 34 11.45 -8.49 15.27
N VAL A 35 11.41 -7.19 14.94
CA VAL A 35 11.04 -6.70 13.60
C VAL A 35 12.02 -7.20 12.53
N PHE A 36 13.31 -7.30 12.85
CA PHE A 36 14.32 -7.75 11.89
C PHE A 36 14.20 -9.25 11.63
N GLY A 37 13.95 -10.05 12.66
CA GLY A 37 13.63 -11.47 12.53
C GLY A 37 12.34 -11.70 11.74
N ALA A 38 11.28 -10.93 12.01
CA ALA A 38 10.04 -10.98 11.25
C ALA A 38 10.24 -10.63 9.77
N PHE A 39 11.08 -9.64 9.45
CA PHE A 39 11.46 -9.31 8.09
C PHE A 39 12.27 -10.44 7.44
N ALA A 40 13.28 -10.97 8.14
CA ALA A 40 14.11 -12.08 7.65
C ALA A 40 13.30 -13.37 7.41
N ALA A 41 12.21 -13.57 8.17
CA ALA A 41 11.27 -14.67 7.95
C ALA A 41 10.65 -14.68 6.54
N GLY A 42 10.58 -13.52 5.88
CA GLY A 42 10.16 -13.41 4.48
C GLY A 42 11.14 -14.03 3.48
N PHE A 43 12.35 -14.42 3.90
CA PHE A 43 13.43 -14.89 3.01
C PHE A 43 13.95 -16.30 3.36
N VAL A 44 13.21 -17.06 4.17
CA VAL A 44 13.67 -18.37 4.69
C VAL A 44 13.65 -19.49 3.65
N ASN A 45 12.97 -19.31 2.52
CA ASN A 45 12.93 -20.28 1.43
C ASN A 45 12.66 -19.58 0.08
N PRO A 46 12.93 -20.22 -1.07
CA PRO A 46 12.79 -19.59 -2.39
C PRO A 46 11.38 -19.05 -2.70
N PHE A 47 10.31 -19.72 -2.26
CA PHE A 47 8.94 -19.26 -2.50
C PHE A 47 8.62 -18.02 -1.67
N ALA A 48 8.96 -18.03 -0.38
CA ALA A 48 8.82 -16.87 0.49
C ALA A 48 9.64 -15.68 -0.03
N SER A 49 10.90 -15.92 -0.42
CA SER A 49 11.76 -14.89 -1.00
C SER A 49 11.17 -14.30 -2.28
N GLY A 50 10.57 -15.13 -3.14
CA GLY A 50 9.87 -14.68 -4.34
C GLY A 50 8.74 -13.70 -4.03
N TYR A 51 7.84 -14.05 -3.09
CA TYR A 51 6.78 -13.16 -2.65
C TYR A 51 7.31 -11.88 -1.99
N SER A 52 8.33 -11.99 -1.15
CA SER A 52 8.92 -10.84 -0.46
C SER A 52 9.57 -9.85 -1.44
N ILE A 53 10.33 -10.35 -2.42
CA ILE A 53 10.92 -9.50 -3.46
C ILE A 53 9.83 -8.87 -4.33
N ASP A 54 8.80 -9.62 -4.73
CA ASP A 54 7.68 -9.08 -5.51
C ASP A 54 7.01 -7.89 -4.79
N ILE A 55 6.72 -8.03 -3.49
CA ILE A 55 6.13 -6.98 -2.67
C ILE A 55 7.06 -5.77 -2.55
N LEU A 56 8.36 -5.97 -2.31
CA LEU A 56 9.33 -4.88 -2.21
C LEU A 56 9.50 -4.11 -3.52
N VAL A 57 9.54 -4.82 -4.64
CA VAL A 57 9.62 -4.22 -5.99
C VAL A 57 8.32 -3.47 -6.31
N CYS A 58 7.16 -4.04 -6.00
CA CYS A 58 5.87 -3.37 -6.13
C CYS A 58 5.81 -2.06 -5.32
N TRP A 59 6.32 -2.08 -4.08
CA TRP A 59 6.40 -0.87 -3.26
C TRP A 59 7.33 0.18 -3.86
N ALA A 60 8.50 -0.23 -4.36
CA ALA A 60 9.45 0.70 -4.99
C ALA A 60 8.87 1.35 -6.26
N ILE A 61 8.17 0.57 -7.09
CA ILE A 61 7.46 1.07 -8.27
C ILE A 61 6.34 2.04 -7.85
N LEU A 62 5.57 1.71 -6.81
CA LEU A 62 4.57 2.62 -6.25
C LEU A 62 5.21 3.92 -5.79
N ALA A 63 6.32 3.86 -5.04
CA ALA A 63 7.05 5.05 -4.58
C ALA A 63 7.50 5.93 -5.76
N ALA A 64 8.08 5.33 -6.80
CA ALA A 64 8.45 6.06 -8.00
C ALA A 64 7.24 6.72 -8.67
N TRP A 65 6.10 6.02 -8.74
CA TRP A 65 4.86 6.55 -9.31
C TRP A 65 4.30 7.73 -8.51
N VAL A 66 4.23 7.60 -7.18
CA VAL A 66 3.79 8.69 -6.28
C VAL A 66 4.67 9.93 -6.45
N VAL A 67 5.98 9.76 -6.51
CA VAL A 67 6.93 10.87 -6.69
C VAL A 67 6.76 11.53 -8.06
N TYR A 68 6.58 10.73 -9.11
CA TYR A 68 6.32 11.24 -10.46
C TYR A 68 5.04 12.06 -10.51
N GLU A 69 3.93 11.54 -9.98
CA GLU A 69 2.64 12.25 -10.02
C GLU A 69 2.59 13.47 -9.10
N ALA A 70 3.28 13.44 -7.96
CA ALA A 70 3.44 14.62 -7.12
C ALA A 70 4.10 15.78 -7.90
N ARG A 71 5.04 15.47 -8.80
CA ARG A 71 5.73 16.47 -9.63
C ARG A 71 4.92 16.92 -10.84
N GLN A 72 4.25 15.98 -11.53
CA GLN A 72 3.54 16.29 -12.78
C GLN A 72 2.14 16.86 -12.56
N TYR A 73 1.43 16.37 -11.55
CA TYR A 73 0.02 16.69 -11.31
C TYR A 73 -0.22 17.36 -9.95
N SER A 74 0.85 17.73 -9.24
CA SER A 74 0.78 18.36 -7.90
C SER A 74 -0.05 17.55 -6.90
N ILE A 75 -0.09 16.22 -7.02
CA ILE A 75 -0.83 15.36 -6.10
C ILE A 75 -0.27 15.48 -4.69
N ARG A 76 -1.11 15.91 -3.75
CA ARG A 76 -0.74 16.17 -2.35
C ARG A 76 -0.99 14.94 -1.49
N LYS A 77 -0.20 14.77 -0.43
CA LYS A 77 -0.33 13.73 0.61
C LYS A 77 -0.10 12.28 0.15
N GLY A 78 0.35 12.05 -1.10
CA GLY A 78 0.66 10.70 -1.59
C GLY A 78 1.74 9.96 -0.78
N TRP A 79 2.65 10.69 -0.11
CA TRP A 79 3.67 10.10 0.76
C TRP A 79 3.09 9.33 1.96
N VAL A 80 1.90 9.70 2.45
CA VAL A 80 1.22 8.96 3.54
C VAL A 80 0.86 7.56 3.07
N CYS A 81 0.47 7.41 1.80
CA CYS A 81 0.18 6.12 1.19
C CYS A 81 1.45 5.24 1.06
N LEU A 82 2.64 5.84 0.94
CA LEU A 82 3.91 5.09 0.95
C LEU A 82 4.22 4.52 2.34
N LEU A 83 3.96 5.30 3.41
CA LEU A 83 4.09 4.81 4.78
C LEU A 83 3.12 3.67 5.07
N LEU A 84 1.86 3.83 4.65
CA LEU A 84 0.84 2.78 4.77
C LEU A 84 1.15 1.55 3.88
N GLY A 85 1.93 1.77 2.82
CA GLY A 85 2.49 0.72 1.97
C GLY A 85 3.60 -0.09 2.62
N ILE A 86 4.24 0.42 3.68
CA ILE A 86 5.22 -0.35 4.49
C ILE A 86 4.47 -1.10 5.59
N VAL A 87 3.59 -0.42 6.34
CA VAL A 87 2.73 -1.03 7.37
C VAL A 87 1.34 -0.41 7.28
N PRO A 88 0.26 -1.20 7.10
CA PRO A 88 0.19 -2.66 7.15
C PRO A 88 0.72 -3.36 5.89
N GLY A 89 0.89 -2.67 4.76
CA GLY A 89 1.54 -3.23 3.57
C GLY A 89 1.08 -2.63 2.25
N VAL A 90 1.76 -3.02 1.17
CA VAL A 90 1.69 -2.37 -0.14
C VAL A 90 0.27 -2.32 -0.71
N ALA A 91 -0.53 -3.37 -0.50
CA ALA A 91 -1.92 -3.43 -0.96
C ALA A 91 -2.76 -2.26 -0.39
N VAL A 92 -2.57 -1.93 0.89
CA VAL A 92 -3.30 -0.85 1.57
C VAL A 92 -2.78 0.50 1.09
N GLY A 93 -1.45 0.68 1.06
CA GLY A 93 -0.84 1.90 0.54
C GLY A 93 -1.29 2.21 -0.88
N PHE A 94 -1.28 1.20 -1.75
CA PHE A 94 -1.67 1.34 -3.15
C PHE A 94 -3.16 1.66 -3.31
N ALA A 95 -4.05 0.93 -2.62
CA ALA A 95 -5.49 1.18 -2.67
C ALA A 95 -5.83 2.61 -2.21
N LEU A 96 -5.22 3.07 -1.11
CA LEU A 96 -5.43 4.41 -0.60
C LEU A 96 -4.88 5.48 -1.54
N TYR A 97 -3.72 5.22 -2.16
CA TYR A 97 -3.16 6.14 -3.15
C TYR A 97 -4.09 6.33 -4.35
N LEU A 98 -4.66 5.24 -4.86
CA LEU A 98 -5.61 5.29 -5.97
C LEU A 98 -6.85 6.11 -5.64
N LEU A 99 -7.42 5.95 -4.43
CA LEU A 99 -8.57 6.72 -3.96
C LEU A 99 -8.24 8.22 -3.82
N LEU A 100 -7.10 8.54 -3.21
CA LEU A 100 -6.62 9.91 -3.02
C LEU A 100 -6.40 10.60 -4.37
N ARG A 101 -5.70 9.91 -5.27
CA ARG A 101 -5.41 10.38 -6.63
C ARG A 101 -6.69 10.65 -7.40
N GLU A 102 -7.67 9.76 -7.33
CA GLU A 102 -8.94 9.93 -8.04
C GLU A 102 -9.66 11.22 -7.61
N GLN A 103 -9.69 11.52 -6.31
CA GLN A 103 -10.33 12.73 -5.80
C GLN A 103 -9.64 14.01 -6.32
N GLN A 104 -8.31 14.09 -6.20
CA GLN A 104 -7.57 15.28 -6.59
C GLN A 104 -7.57 15.50 -8.11
N MET A 105 -7.47 14.44 -8.91
CA MET A 105 -7.55 14.57 -10.37
C MET A 105 -8.92 15.05 -10.85
N ARG A 106 -10.00 14.74 -10.13
CA ARG A 106 -11.34 15.27 -10.42
C ARG A 106 -11.45 16.76 -10.10
N GLU A 107 -10.82 17.21 -9.01
CA GLU A 107 -10.76 18.63 -8.65
C GLU A 107 -9.98 19.41 -9.71
N ILE A 108 -8.78 18.95 -10.07
CA ILE A 108 -7.94 19.57 -11.11
C ILE A 108 -8.70 19.69 -12.45
N ARG A 109 -9.43 18.64 -12.86
CA ARG A 109 -10.22 18.66 -14.10
C ARG A 109 -11.41 19.62 -14.04
N ARG A 110 -11.97 19.88 -12.85
CA ARG A 110 -13.10 20.82 -12.70
C ARG A 110 -12.65 22.28 -12.71
N GLU A 111 -11.39 22.54 -12.35
CA GLU A 111 -10.80 23.88 -12.26
C GLU A 111 -10.14 24.36 -13.57
N GLY A 112 -9.83 23.46 -14.50
CA GLY A 112 -9.26 23.78 -15.82
C GLY A 112 -10.28 23.71 -16.95
#